data_AF-A0A4Q2D5H6-F1
#
_entry.id   AF-A0A4Q2D5H6-F1
#
_cell.length_a   1.000
_cell.length_b   1.000
_cell.length_c   1.000
_cell.angle_alpha   90.00
_cell.angle_beta   90.00
_cell.angle_gamma   90.00
#
_symmetry.space_group_name_H-M   'P 1'
#
loop_
_entity.id
_entity.type
_entity.pdbx_description
1 polymer ?
#
loop_
_entity_poly.entity_id
_entity_poly.type
_entity_poly.pdbx_seq_one_letter_code
_entity_poly.pdbx_strand_id
1 'polypeptide(L)'
;MGRRAKYYSQEEAQKAHQDQRLQRSLKPGAKEVRREQNARAYAKRKIFKAVQALSEAEISEYDYKHIYMHHFATEEGPLALPDFTLTDTDFRNMAGHPPYPAHIVNFPSFEKDWPIISAAFHGYAARNYMLEQKRWIDEAASCDWASLGSKLMNQYHNVMADWEQFRIEVREHGKDPTSLPTELIAFQNQLWTSRRLMWLKADLENSKEGKNMLFAAMRSRDIHF
;
A
#
# COMPACT_ATOMS: atom_id res chain seq x y z
N MET A 1 28.03 -31.95 -11.05
CA MET A 1 28.32 -31.21 -12.31
C MET A 1 28.14 -29.71 -12.05
N GLY A 2 29.23 -28.93 -12.02
CA GLY A 2 29.17 -27.49 -11.71
C GLY A 2 28.71 -26.65 -12.91
N ARG A 3 27.80 -25.69 -12.69
CA ARG A 3 27.39 -24.72 -13.72
C ARG A 3 28.59 -23.86 -14.12
N ARG A 4 29.11 -24.03 -15.33
CA ARG A 4 30.12 -23.14 -15.91
C ARG A 4 29.53 -21.74 -16.10
N ALA A 5 30.30 -20.71 -15.76
CA ALA A 5 29.96 -19.33 -16.08
C ALA A 5 29.80 -19.18 -17.60
N LYS A 6 28.72 -18.53 -18.03
CA LYS A 6 28.35 -18.37 -19.44
C LYS A 6 29.31 -17.47 -20.24
N TYR A 7 30.07 -16.62 -19.54
CA TYR A 7 31.03 -15.66 -20.10
C TYR A 7 32.32 -15.73 -19.29
N TYR A 8 33.47 -15.58 -19.96
CA TYR A 8 34.79 -15.67 -19.34
C TYR A 8 35.26 -14.33 -18.74
N SER A 9 34.68 -13.20 -19.17
CA SER A 9 35.00 -11.86 -18.63
C SER A 9 33.79 -10.91 -18.59
N GLN A 10 33.90 -9.82 -17.81
CA GLN A 10 32.89 -8.75 -17.75
C GLN A 10 32.72 -8.02 -19.10
N GLU A 11 33.81 -7.80 -19.84
CA GLU A 11 33.76 -7.19 -21.17
C GLU A 11 32.99 -8.07 -22.16
N GLU A 12 33.21 -9.39 -22.09
CA GLU A 12 32.53 -10.36 -22.95
C GLU A 12 31.02 -10.41 -22.65
N ALA A 13 30.65 -10.35 -21.36
CA ALA A 13 29.26 -10.24 -20.94
C ALA A 13 28.61 -8.93 -21.42
N GLN A 14 29.31 -7.79 -21.33
CA GLN A 14 28.80 -6.50 -21.81
C GLN A 14 28.60 -6.48 -23.33
N LYS A 15 29.56 -7.01 -24.09
CA LYS A 15 29.50 -7.09 -25.56
C LYS A 15 28.35 -8.00 -26.01
N ALA A 16 28.21 -9.17 -25.40
CA ALA A 16 27.07 -10.06 -25.65
C ALA A 16 25.71 -9.42 -25.30
N HIS A 17 25.65 -8.61 -24.24
CA HIS A 17 24.45 -7.83 -23.90
C HIS A 17 24.13 -6.73 -24.92
N GLN A 18 25.15 -6.05 -25.45
CA GLN A 18 24.99 -5.05 -26.53
C GLN A 18 24.51 -5.72 -27.82
N ASP A 19 25.11 -6.84 -28.22
CA ASP A 19 24.72 -7.58 -29.42
C ASP A 19 23.30 -8.14 -29.31
N GLN A 20 22.92 -8.67 -28.14
CA GLN A 20 21.52 -9.05 -27.90
C GLN A 20 20.56 -7.87 -27.95
N ARG A 21 20.95 -6.69 -27.46
CA ARG A 21 20.13 -5.48 -27.55
C ARG A 21 19.94 -5.03 -28.99
N LEU A 22 21.00 -5.10 -29.80
CA LEU A 22 21.00 -4.79 -31.23
C LEU A 22 20.12 -5.78 -32.02
N GLN A 23 20.32 -7.08 -31.82
CA GLN A 23 19.49 -8.11 -32.45
C GLN A 23 18.01 -7.99 -32.05
N ARG A 24 17.71 -7.64 -30.79
CA ARG A 24 16.33 -7.39 -30.36
C ARG A 24 15.72 -6.15 -31.01
N SER A 25 16.49 -5.10 -31.28
CA SER A 25 16.00 -3.90 -31.98
C SER A 25 15.78 -4.10 -33.48
N LEU A 26 16.42 -5.11 -34.08
CA LEU A 26 16.27 -5.45 -35.50
C LEU A 26 15.04 -6.34 -35.77
N LYS A 27 14.37 -6.87 -34.74
CA LYS A 27 13.16 -7.68 -34.91
C LYS A 27 12.00 -6.80 -35.41
N PRO A 28 11.18 -7.27 -36.36
CA PRO A 28 9.93 -6.60 -36.74
C PRO A 28 9.06 -6.38 -35.50
N GLY A 29 8.48 -5.18 -35.33
CA GLY A 29 7.66 -4.85 -34.16
C GLY A 29 8.44 -4.42 -32.90
N ALA A 30 9.78 -4.45 -32.90
CA ALA A 30 10.56 -4.15 -31.70
C ALA A 30 10.42 -2.69 -31.21
N LYS A 31 10.14 -1.76 -32.12
CA LYS A 31 9.91 -0.34 -31.81
C LYS A 31 8.57 -0.14 -31.10
N GLU A 32 7.54 -0.85 -31.54
CA GLU A 32 6.19 -0.87 -30.97
C GLU A 32 6.23 -1.49 -29.56
N VAL A 33 6.89 -2.64 -29.40
CA VAL A 33 7.10 -3.29 -28.10
C VAL A 33 7.85 -2.38 -27.13
N ARG A 34 8.90 -1.67 -27.57
CA ARG A 34 9.62 -0.70 -26.72
C ARG A 34 8.75 0.50 -26.36
N ARG A 35 7.96 1.04 -27.30
CA ARG A 35 7.04 2.15 -27.02
C ARG A 35 6.01 1.74 -25.98
N GLU A 36 5.44 0.56 -26.09
CA GLU A 36 4.48 0.02 -25.12
C GLU A 36 5.13 -0.21 -23.76
N GLN A 37 6.33 -0.78 -23.71
CA GLN A 37 7.10 -0.94 -22.46
C GLN A 37 7.41 0.42 -21.81
N ASN A 38 7.81 1.41 -22.58
CA ASN A 38 8.08 2.76 -22.08
C ASN A 38 6.80 3.46 -21.60
N ALA A 39 5.69 3.31 -22.33
CA ALA A 39 4.39 3.84 -21.92
C ALA A 39 3.93 3.22 -20.60
N ARG A 40 4.07 1.89 -20.45
CA ARG A 40 3.79 1.17 -19.19
C ARG A 40 4.70 1.64 -18.05
N ALA A 41 6.00 1.78 -18.30
CA ALA A 41 6.96 2.26 -17.30
C ALA A 41 6.65 3.70 -16.86
N TYR A 42 6.30 4.57 -17.80
CA TYR A 42 5.91 5.95 -17.53
C TYR A 42 4.61 6.02 -16.72
N ALA A 43 3.58 5.28 -17.12
CA ALA A 43 2.31 5.19 -16.39
C ALA A 43 2.55 4.70 -14.95
N LYS A 44 3.36 3.65 -14.78
CA LYS A 44 3.76 3.15 -13.46
C LYS A 44 4.46 4.21 -12.62
N ARG A 45 5.40 4.96 -13.20
CA ARG A 45 6.11 6.04 -12.50
C ARG A 45 5.18 7.20 -12.10
N LYS A 46 4.20 7.53 -12.94
CA LYS A 46 3.20 8.58 -12.63
C LYS A 46 2.31 8.16 -11.47
N ILE A 47 1.81 6.92 -11.47
CA ILE A 47 1.03 6.36 -10.36
C ILE A 47 1.86 6.42 -9.08
N PHE A 48 3.13 6.02 -9.13
CA PHE A 48 3.99 6.03 -7.96
C PHE A 48 4.19 7.42 -7.36
N LYS A 49 4.41 8.44 -8.20
CA LYS A 49 4.50 9.83 -7.73
C LYS A 49 3.21 10.31 -7.05
N ALA A 50 2.05 9.90 -7.58
CA ALA A 50 0.76 10.25 -6.98
C ALA A 50 0.56 9.55 -5.62
N VAL A 51 0.88 8.26 -5.54
CA VAL A 51 0.85 7.48 -4.30
C VAL A 51 1.76 8.10 -3.23
N GLN A 52 2.97 8.52 -3.62
CA GLN A 52 3.90 9.17 -2.69
C GLN A 52 3.35 10.50 -2.18
N ALA A 53 2.87 11.38 -3.07
CA ALA A 53 2.34 12.69 -2.67
C ALA A 53 1.11 12.57 -1.75
N LEU A 54 0.21 11.61 -2.04
CA LEU A 54 -0.95 11.33 -1.20
C LEU A 54 -0.55 10.79 0.16
N SER A 55 0.43 9.88 0.21
CA SER A 55 0.95 9.37 1.48
C SER A 55 1.62 10.45 2.34
N GLU A 56 2.18 11.50 1.75
CA GLU A 56 2.77 12.62 2.48
C GLU A 56 1.68 13.56 3.04
N ALA A 57 0.57 13.72 2.31
CA ALA A 57 -0.57 14.54 2.74
C ALA A 57 -1.31 13.96 3.96
N GLU A 58 -1.43 12.63 4.03
CA GLU A 58 -2.13 11.91 5.12
C GLU A 58 -1.62 12.25 6.53
N ILE A 59 -0.34 12.59 6.70
CA ILE A 59 0.31 12.79 8.03
C ILE A 59 0.46 14.28 8.39
N SER A 60 -0.03 15.18 7.55
CA SER A 60 0.28 16.61 7.68
C SER A 60 -0.54 17.36 8.75
N GLU A 61 -1.65 16.80 9.23
CA GLU A 61 -2.53 17.43 10.21
C GLU A 61 -2.22 16.97 11.65
N TYR A 62 -2.05 17.92 12.58
CA TYR A 62 -1.64 17.67 13.97
C TYR A 62 -2.63 16.79 14.73
N ASP A 63 -3.92 17.08 14.62
CA ASP A 63 -4.99 16.34 15.33
C ASP A 63 -5.15 14.92 14.79
N TYR A 64 -5.11 14.77 13.47
CA TYR A 64 -5.12 13.46 12.81
C TYR A 64 -3.96 12.59 13.31
N LYS A 65 -2.73 13.14 13.31
CA LYS A 65 -1.54 12.41 13.77
C LYS A 65 -1.68 11.95 15.22
N HIS A 66 -2.20 12.80 16.11
CA HIS A 66 -2.37 12.44 17.51
C HIS A 66 -3.36 11.27 17.69
N ILE A 67 -4.54 11.34 17.05
CA ILE A 67 -5.58 10.30 17.14
C ILE A 67 -5.10 8.99 16.49
N TYR A 68 -4.45 9.09 15.34
CA TYR A 68 -3.81 7.96 14.65
C TYR A 68 -2.82 7.25 15.57
N MET A 69 -1.86 8.00 16.15
CA MET A 69 -0.82 7.44 17.01
C MET A 69 -1.41 6.82 18.28
N HIS A 70 -2.44 7.43 18.86
CA HIS A 70 -3.15 6.85 20.00
C HIS A 70 -3.67 5.45 19.65
N HIS A 71 -4.51 5.31 18.62
CA HIS A 71 -5.11 4.01 18.25
C HIS A 71 -4.09 3.01 17.67
N PHE A 72 -2.99 3.50 17.11
CA PHE A 72 -1.87 2.67 16.71
C PHE A 72 -1.16 2.04 17.92
N ALA A 73 -0.87 2.84 18.95
CA ALA A 73 -0.04 2.45 20.10
C ALA A 73 -0.83 1.76 21.23
N THR A 74 -2.08 2.16 21.48
CA THR A 74 -2.90 1.58 22.55
C THR A 74 -3.65 0.36 22.00
N GLU A 75 -3.43 -0.83 22.57
CA GLU A 75 -4.23 -2.03 22.26
C GLU A 75 -5.70 -1.88 22.69
N GLU A 76 -6.00 -0.91 23.56
CA GLU A 76 -7.31 -0.75 24.18
C GLU A 76 -7.86 0.66 23.98
N GLY A 77 -9.08 0.74 23.47
CA GLY A 77 -9.88 1.96 23.54
C GLY A 77 -10.94 2.02 22.45
N PRO A 78 -12.23 1.86 22.78
CA PRO A 78 -13.25 2.30 21.85
C PRO A 78 -13.14 3.82 21.62
N LEU A 79 -13.38 4.28 20.40
CA LEU A 79 -13.44 5.71 20.13
C LEU A 79 -14.79 6.27 20.62
N ALA A 80 -14.74 6.99 21.74
CA ALA A 80 -15.89 7.71 22.27
C ALA A 80 -16.13 9.00 21.46
N LEU A 81 -17.26 9.05 20.77
CA LEU A 81 -17.82 10.24 20.12
C LEU A 81 -18.95 10.83 20.98
N PRO A 82 -19.39 12.08 20.74
CA PRO A 82 -20.47 12.69 21.52
C PRO A 82 -21.76 11.86 21.58
N ASP A 83 -22.12 11.22 20.46
CA ASP A 83 -23.41 10.52 20.30
C ASP A 83 -23.26 8.99 20.17
N PHE A 84 -22.03 8.49 20.08
CA PHE A 84 -21.76 7.11 19.71
C PHE A 84 -20.40 6.63 20.24
N THR A 85 -20.19 5.33 20.34
CA THR A 85 -18.88 4.76 20.72
C THR A 85 -18.52 3.66 19.75
N LEU A 86 -17.43 3.85 19.01
CA LEU A 86 -16.92 2.87 18.05
C LEU A 86 -16.04 1.85 18.78
N THR A 87 -16.43 0.58 18.72
CA THR A 87 -15.70 -0.53 19.32
C THR A 87 -14.70 -1.16 18.35
N ASP A 88 -13.84 -2.04 18.85
CA ASP A 88 -12.98 -2.90 18.02
C ASP A 88 -13.77 -3.73 16.99
N THR A 89 -15.00 -4.11 17.31
CA THR A 89 -15.87 -4.81 16.36
C THR A 89 -16.29 -3.88 15.22
N ASP A 90 -16.57 -2.62 15.53
CA ASP A 90 -16.92 -1.63 14.51
C ASP A 90 -15.73 -1.33 13.60
N PHE A 91 -14.54 -1.12 14.15
CA PHE A 91 -13.32 -0.95 13.35
C PHE A 91 -13.01 -2.17 12.48
N ARG A 92 -13.26 -3.40 12.97
CA ARG A 92 -13.16 -4.61 12.14
C ARG A 92 -14.17 -4.62 11.01
N ASN A 93 -15.40 -4.19 11.25
CA ASN A 93 -16.43 -4.12 10.22
C ASN A 93 -16.20 -2.99 9.21
N MET A 94 -15.41 -1.99 9.56
CA MET A 94 -14.92 -0.94 8.66
C MET A 94 -13.67 -1.36 7.88
N ALA A 95 -13.04 -2.49 8.22
CA ALA A 95 -11.86 -2.96 7.53
C ALA A 95 -12.22 -3.35 6.09
N GLY A 96 -11.68 -2.59 5.13
CA GLY A 96 -11.90 -2.80 3.71
C GLY A 96 -12.61 -1.60 3.08
N HIS A 97 -13.55 -1.90 2.20
CA HIS A 97 -14.16 -0.95 1.29
C HIS A 97 -15.58 -0.57 1.75
N PRO A 98 -16.02 0.71 1.64
CA PRO A 98 -17.41 1.10 1.88
C PRO A 98 -18.39 0.37 0.92
N PRO A 99 -19.71 0.34 1.22
CA PRO A 99 -20.35 1.03 2.33
C PRO A 99 -20.08 0.34 3.67
N TYR A 100 -19.81 1.15 4.69
CA TYR A 100 -19.71 0.68 6.06
C TYR A 100 -21.08 0.34 6.63
N PRO A 101 -21.13 -0.46 7.71
CA PRO A 101 -22.38 -0.80 8.37
C PRO A 101 -23.25 0.41 8.68
N ALA A 102 -24.56 0.26 8.47
CA ALA A 102 -25.56 1.31 8.68
C ALA A 102 -25.50 1.94 10.07
N HIS A 103 -25.19 1.17 11.12
CA HIS A 103 -25.07 1.69 12.48
C HIS A 103 -23.86 2.62 12.68
N ILE A 104 -22.87 2.59 11.78
CA ILE A 104 -21.71 3.48 11.78
C ILE A 104 -21.99 4.73 10.94
N VAL A 105 -22.63 4.59 9.79
CA VAL A 105 -22.80 5.74 8.86
C VAL A 105 -24.08 6.54 9.08
N ASN A 106 -25.08 6.01 9.80
CA ASN A 106 -26.38 6.66 9.94
C ASN A 106 -26.53 7.54 11.18
N PHE A 107 -25.49 7.74 12.00
CA PHE A 107 -25.63 8.65 13.15
C PHE A 107 -25.51 10.13 12.73
N PRO A 108 -26.25 11.05 13.37
CA PRO A 108 -26.42 12.43 12.89
C PRO A 108 -25.12 13.24 12.72
N SER A 109 -24.09 12.92 13.48
CA SER A 109 -22.80 13.62 13.50
C SER A 109 -21.71 12.94 12.67
N PHE A 110 -22.02 11.88 11.91
CA PHE A 110 -21.03 11.03 11.24
C PHE A 110 -20.08 11.81 10.33
N GLU A 111 -20.61 12.67 9.45
CA GLU A 111 -19.77 13.48 8.54
C GLU A 111 -18.84 14.44 9.28
N LYS A 112 -19.34 15.05 10.35
CA LYS A 112 -18.59 15.98 11.19
C LYS A 112 -17.47 15.26 11.94
N ASP A 113 -17.75 14.06 12.44
CA ASP A 113 -16.83 13.26 13.24
C ASP A 113 -15.93 12.38 12.37
N TRP A 114 -16.18 12.29 11.05
CA TRP A 114 -15.44 11.44 10.12
C TRP A 114 -13.91 11.63 10.18
N PRO A 115 -13.34 12.84 10.25
CA PRO A 115 -11.89 13.00 10.41
C PRO A 115 -11.31 12.32 11.66
N ILE A 116 -12.07 12.30 12.76
CA ILE A 116 -11.66 11.63 14.01
C ILE A 116 -11.80 10.11 13.85
N ILE A 117 -12.92 9.67 13.27
CA ILE A 117 -13.23 8.26 13.01
C ILE A 117 -12.18 7.65 12.09
N SER A 118 -11.83 8.33 11.00
CA SER A 118 -10.86 7.85 10.02
C SER A 118 -9.46 7.79 10.60
N ALA A 119 -9.03 8.80 11.37
CA ALA A 119 -7.73 8.78 12.05
C ALA A 119 -7.63 7.58 13.01
N ALA A 120 -8.68 7.33 13.80
CA ALA A 120 -8.74 6.19 14.71
C ALA A 120 -8.74 4.85 13.95
N PHE A 121 -9.55 4.75 12.89
CA PHE A 121 -9.61 3.57 12.02
C PHE A 121 -8.28 3.28 11.34
N HIS A 122 -7.59 4.30 10.82
CA HIS A 122 -6.29 4.14 10.17
C HIS A 122 -5.20 3.74 11.18
N GLY A 123 -5.23 4.27 12.41
CA GLY A 123 -4.35 3.82 13.50
C GLY A 123 -4.58 2.33 13.84
N TYR A 124 -5.84 1.94 14.00
CA TYR A 124 -6.25 0.55 14.22
C TYR A 124 -5.83 -0.38 13.07
N ALA A 125 -6.05 0.04 11.82
CA ALA A 125 -5.68 -0.72 10.63
C ALA A 125 -4.16 -0.86 10.49
N ALA A 126 -3.40 0.20 10.80
CA ALA A 126 -1.95 0.18 10.80
C ALA A 126 -1.38 -0.78 11.85
N ARG A 127 -1.93 -0.77 13.07
CA ARG A 127 -1.58 -1.71 14.13
C ARG A 127 -1.76 -3.15 13.69
N ASN A 128 -2.93 -3.48 13.14
CA ASN A 128 -3.21 -4.84 12.64
C ASN A 128 -2.28 -5.24 11.49
N TYR A 129 -1.97 -4.30 10.60
CA TYR A 129 -1.03 -4.54 9.52
C TYR A 129 0.39 -4.83 10.05
N MET A 130 0.87 -4.08 11.06
CA MET A 130 2.15 -4.35 11.71
C MET A 130 2.16 -5.70 12.46
N LEU A 131 1.07 -6.04 13.15
CA LEU A 131 0.93 -7.35 13.81
C LEU A 131 0.98 -8.51 12.80
N GLU A 132 0.35 -8.34 11.63
CA GLU A 132 0.46 -9.32 10.54
C GLU A 132 1.90 -9.44 10.03
N GLN A 133 2.59 -8.32 9.82
CA GLN A 133 4.00 -8.32 9.40
C GLN A 133 4.92 -8.99 10.43
N LYS A 134 4.72 -8.71 11.72
CA LYS A 134 5.46 -9.36 12.81
C LYS A 134 5.24 -10.87 12.81
N ARG A 135 3.98 -11.30 12.68
CA ARG A 135 3.64 -12.73 12.54
C ARG A 135 4.34 -13.34 11.33
N TRP A 136 4.41 -12.63 10.21
CA TRP A 136 5.14 -13.11 9.04
C TRP A 136 6.64 -13.25 9.26
N ILE A 137 7.28 -12.34 9.99
CA ILE A 137 8.70 -12.46 10.36
C ILE A 137 8.91 -13.73 11.18
N ASP A 138 8.06 -13.96 12.18
CA ASP A 138 8.13 -15.11 13.08
C ASP A 138 7.87 -16.43 12.32
N GLU A 139 6.83 -16.48 11.49
CA GLU A 139 6.50 -17.64 10.64
C GLU A 139 7.57 -17.88 9.55
N ALA A 140 8.18 -16.83 9.01
CA ALA A 140 9.18 -16.92 7.96
C ALA A 140 10.49 -17.53 8.43
N ALA A 141 10.70 -17.78 9.73
CA ALA A 141 11.73 -18.70 10.20
C ALA A 141 11.57 -20.11 9.59
N SER A 142 10.35 -20.48 9.19
CA SER A 142 9.96 -21.80 8.65
C SER A 142 9.49 -21.81 7.18
N CYS A 143 9.22 -20.65 6.56
CA CYS A 143 8.76 -20.56 5.16
C CYS A 143 9.88 -20.39 4.14
N ASP A 144 9.67 -20.93 2.94
CA ASP A 144 10.55 -20.71 1.80
C ASP A 144 10.46 -19.26 1.26
N TRP A 145 11.55 -18.80 0.64
CA TRP A 145 11.70 -17.43 0.16
C TRP A 145 10.72 -17.06 -0.97
N ALA A 146 10.45 -18.00 -1.88
CA ALA A 146 9.58 -17.75 -3.02
C ALA A 146 8.12 -17.56 -2.56
N SER A 147 7.71 -18.31 -1.53
CA SER A 147 6.42 -18.21 -0.87
C SER A 147 6.23 -16.86 -0.18
N LEU A 148 7.25 -16.35 0.54
CA LEU A 148 7.18 -15.02 1.14
C LEU A 148 7.09 -13.91 0.09
N GLY A 149 7.91 -13.98 -0.97
CA GLY A 149 7.85 -13.04 -2.08
C GLY A 149 6.49 -13.06 -2.81
N SER A 150 5.90 -14.25 -2.98
CA SER A 150 4.56 -14.42 -3.56
C SER A 150 3.47 -13.79 -2.69
N LYS A 151 3.50 -14.02 -1.37
CA LYS A 151 2.57 -13.39 -0.41
C LYS A 151 2.63 -11.87 -0.47
N LEU A 152 3.84 -11.28 -0.47
CA LEU A 152 4.04 -9.82 -0.59
C LEU A 152 3.52 -9.28 -1.92
N MET A 153 3.78 -9.97 -3.02
CA MET A 153 3.26 -9.58 -4.34
C MET A 153 1.73 -9.65 -4.41
N ASN A 154 1.12 -10.68 -3.83
CA ASN A 154 -0.33 -10.82 -3.77
C ASN A 154 -0.96 -9.69 -2.95
N GLN A 155 -0.39 -9.36 -1.77
CA GLN A 155 -0.84 -8.20 -1.00
C GLN A 155 -0.69 -6.91 -1.80
N TYR A 156 0.45 -6.69 -2.46
CA TYR A 156 0.66 -5.51 -3.30
C TYR A 156 -0.41 -5.40 -4.41
N HIS A 157 -0.76 -6.49 -5.08
CA HIS A 157 -1.81 -6.48 -6.10
C HIS A 157 -3.20 -6.17 -5.52
N ASN A 158 -3.54 -6.73 -4.37
CA ASN A 158 -4.82 -6.46 -3.72
C ASN A 158 -4.93 -4.99 -3.33
N VAL A 159 -3.91 -4.43 -2.67
CA VAL A 159 -3.92 -3.01 -2.26
C VAL A 159 -3.89 -2.07 -3.48
N MET A 160 -3.25 -2.46 -4.58
CA MET A 160 -3.30 -1.71 -5.84
C MET A 160 -4.71 -1.71 -6.45
N ALA A 161 -5.44 -2.81 -6.32
CA ALA A 161 -6.83 -2.88 -6.78
C ALA A 161 -7.73 -1.98 -5.93
N ASP A 162 -7.58 -2.01 -4.60
CA ASP A 162 -8.30 -1.11 -3.67
C ASP A 162 -8.03 0.36 -4.02
N TRP A 163 -6.77 0.72 -4.29
CA TRP A 163 -6.39 2.10 -4.66
C TRP A 163 -7.07 2.59 -5.94
N GLU A 164 -7.17 1.73 -6.97
CA GLU A 164 -7.86 2.10 -8.21
C GLU A 164 -9.37 2.18 -8.00
N GLN A 165 -9.95 1.31 -7.17
CA GLN A 165 -11.37 1.35 -6.84
C GLN A 165 -11.74 2.67 -6.15
N PHE A 166 -11.02 3.06 -5.09
CA PHE A 166 -11.26 4.34 -4.42
C PHE A 166 -11.07 5.54 -5.36
N ARG A 167 -10.14 5.44 -6.32
CA ARG A 167 -9.93 6.49 -7.32
C ARG A 167 -11.11 6.64 -8.28
N ILE A 168 -11.74 5.54 -8.65
CA ILE A 168 -12.95 5.55 -9.48
C ILE A 168 -14.08 6.21 -8.70
N GLU A 169 -14.26 5.83 -7.44
CA GLU A 169 -15.32 6.34 -6.58
C GLU A 169 -15.22 7.83 -6.30
N VAL A 170 -14.03 8.34 -5.95
CA VAL A 170 -13.82 9.78 -5.81
C VAL A 170 -14.19 10.52 -7.10
N ARG A 171 -13.90 9.95 -8.27
CA ARG A 171 -14.26 10.56 -9.56
C ARG A 171 -15.76 10.49 -9.86
N GLU A 172 -16.43 9.40 -9.46
CA GLU A 172 -17.85 9.18 -9.73
C GLU A 172 -18.72 9.97 -8.77
N HIS A 173 -18.42 9.93 -7.48
CA HIS A 173 -19.13 10.65 -6.43
C HIS A 173 -18.83 12.16 -6.42
N GLY A 174 -17.62 12.59 -6.79
CA GLY A 174 -17.32 14.03 -6.95
C GLY A 174 -18.12 14.74 -8.05
N LYS A 175 -18.96 14.02 -8.80
CA LYS A 175 -19.92 14.60 -9.77
C LYS A 175 -21.30 14.88 -9.16
N ASP A 176 -21.64 14.22 -8.05
CA ASP A 176 -22.92 14.36 -7.37
C ASP A 176 -22.75 15.16 -6.07
N PRO A 177 -23.23 16.41 -6.02
CA PRO A 177 -23.09 17.28 -4.85
C PRO A 177 -23.82 16.77 -3.60
N THR A 178 -24.64 15.72 -3.71
CA THR A 178 -25.32 15.07 -2.58
C THR A 178 -24.59 13.85 -2.02
N SER A 179 -23.48 13.42 -2.65
CA SER A 179 -22.73 12.21 -2.27
C SER A 179 -21.45 12.47 -1.45
N LEU A 180 -21.35 13.68 -0.88
CA LEU A 180 -20.24 14.17 -0.05
C LEU A 180 -19.71 13.18 1.00
N PRO A 181 -20.52 12.46 1.80
CA PRO A 181 -19.99 11.50 2.78
C PRO A 181 -19.20 10.36 2.12
N THR A 182 -19.69 9.81 1.01
CA THR A 182 -19.01 8.71 0.31
C THR A 182 -17.72 9.17 -0.37
N GLU A 183 -17.73 10.34 -1.00
CA GLU A 183 -16.54 10.93 -1.61
C GLU A 183 -15.44 11.17 -0.57
N LEU A 184 -15.80 11.75 0.59
CA LEU A 184 -14.87 12.03 1.67
C LEU A 184 -14.27 10.75 2.27
N ILE A 185 -15.09 9.71 2.47
CA ILE A 185 -14.63 8.39 2.91
C ILE A 185 -13.66 7.80 1.87
N ALA A 186 -14.06 7.77 0.60
CA ALA A 186 -13.24 7.20 -0.47
C ALA A 186 -11.90 7.92 -0.62
N PHE A 187 -11.90 9.26 -0.49
CA PHE A 187 -10.68 10.06 -0.53
C PHE A 187 -9.74 9.73 0.64
N GLN A 188 -10.26 9.70 1.87
CA GLN A 188 -9.41 9.40 3.04
C GLN A 188 -8.90 7.95 3.02
N ASN A 189 -9.71 6.99 2.58
CA ASN A 189 -9.27 5.62 2.37
C ASN A 189 -8.24 5.50 1.25
N GLN A 190 -8.33 6.34 0.20
CA GLN A 190 -7.30 6.41 -0.84
C GLN A 190 -5.96 6.91 -0.27
N LEU A 191 -5.98 7.90 0.62
CA LEU A 191 -4.79 8.39 1.33
C LEU A 191 -4.14 7.25 2.14
N TRP A 192 -4.91 6.57 2.99
CA TRP A 192 -4.42 5.43 3.77
C TRP A 192 -3.91 4.28 2.88
N THR A 193 -4.63 3.92 1.83
CA THR A 193 -4.23 2.86 0.89
C THR A 193 -2.92 3.22 0.19
N SER A 194 -2.72 4.50 -0.14
CA SER A 194 -1.45 4.97 -0.72
C SER A 194 -0.25 4.74 0.21
N ARG A 195 -0.44 4.94 1.53
CA ARG A 195 0.58 4.67 2.56
C ARG A 195 0.95 3.18 2.59
N ARG A 196 -0.06 2.30 2.62
CA ARG A 196 0.15 0.83 2.58
C ARG A 196 0.90 0.40 1.31
N LEU A 197 0.61 1.00 0.16
CA LEU A 197 1.34 0.74 -1.08
C LEU A 197 2.81 1.16 -1.00
N MET A 198 3.10 2.31 -0.39
CA MET A 198 4.48 2.76 -0.16
C MET A 198 5.26 1.76 0.69
N TRP A 199 4.66 1.29 1.77
CA TRP A 199 5.22 0.26 2.64
C TRP A 199 5.45 -1.07 1.92
N LEU A 200 4.44 -1.61 1.24
CA LEU A 200 4.56 -2.86 0.49
C LEU A 200 5.59 -2.79 -0.63
N LYS A 201 5.71 -1.63 -1.29
CA LYS A 201 6.74 -1.43 -2.31
C LYS A 201 8.13 -1.45 -1.69
N ALA A 202 8.34 -0.73 -0.59
CA ALA A 202 9.60 -0.74 0.13
C ALA A 202 9.96 -2.16 0.54
N ASP A 203 8.99 -2.96 1.02
CA ASP A 203 9.18 -4.38 1.32
C ASP A 203 9.59 -5.19 0.11
N LEU A 204 8.89 -5.04 -1.01
CA LEU A 204 9.25 -5.73 -2.25
C LEU A 204 10.63 -5.31 -2.76
N GLU A 205 11.04 -4.07 -2.56
CA GLU A 205 12.38 -3.58 -2.91
C GLU A 205 13.44 -4.21 -2.01
N ASN A 206 13.28 -4.11 -0.68
CA ASN A 206 14.17 -4.74 0.30
C ASN A 206 14.22 -6.26 0.17
N SER A 207 13.13 -6.89 -0.28
CA SER A 207 13.11 -8.33 -0.52
C SER A 207 14.13 -8.73 -1.58
N LYS A 208 14.36 -7.92 -2.62
CA LYS A 208 15.35 -8.20 -3.67
C LYS A 208 16.78 -8.17 -3.14
N GLU A 209 17.03 -7.43 -2.05
CA GLU A 209 18.33 -7.31 -1.40
C GLU A 209 18.57 -8.43 -0.37
N GLY A 210 17.51 -9.12 0.05
CA GLY A 210 17.56 -10.34 0.86
C GLY A 210 16.71 -10.28 2.13
N LYS A 211 16.53 -11.44 2.76
CA LYS A 211 15.68 -11.63 3.96
C LYS A 211 16.03 -10.70 5.12
N ASN A 212 17.32 -10.47 5.35
CA ASN A 212 17.79 -9.59 6.43
C ASN A 212 17.39 -8.13 6.19
N MET A 213 17.45 -7.65 4.95
CA MET A 213 17.07 -6.27 4.61
C MET A 213 15.55 -6.08 4.71
N LEU A 214 14.77 -7.06 4.25
CA LEU A 214 13.32 -7.07 4.42
C LEU A 214 12.93 -6.99 5.90
N PHE A 215 13.53 -7.84 6.74
CA PHE A 215 13.23 -7.85 8.18
C PHE A 215 13.71 -6.61 8.89
N ALA A 216 14.87 -6.06 8.51
CA ALA A 216 15.34 -4.78 9.04
C ALA A 216 14.37 -3.64 8.70
N ALA A 217 13.81 -3.61 7.49
CA ALA A 217 12.83 -2.61 7.07
C ALA A 217 11.44 -2.79 7.70
N MET A 218 11.02 -4.02 7.95
CA MET A 218 9.82 -4.31 8.74
C MET A 218 10.00 -3.86 10.20
N ARG A 219 11.12 -4.22 10.82
CA ARG A 219 11.42 -3.82 12.21
C ARG A 219 11.70 -2.32 12.38
N SER A 220 12.25 -1.63 11.37
CA SER A 220 12.48 -0.19 11.48
C SER A 220 11.17 0.60 11.46
N ARG A 221 10.11 0.08 10.82
CA ARG A 221 8.77 0.65 10.93
C ARG A 221 8.23 0.56 12.34
N ASP A 222 8.49 -0.54 13.06
CA ASP A 222 8.08 -0.67 14.48
C ASP A 222 8.81 0.33 15.42
N ILE A 223 9.96 0.89 15.03
CA ILE A 223 10.77 1.79 15.87
C ILE A 223 10.45 3.27 15.58
N HIS A 224 9.96 3.58 14.39
CA HIS A 224 9.68 4.94 13.95
C HIS A 224 8.23 5.39 14.24
N PHE A 225 7.43 4.52 14.85
CA PHE A 225 6.09 4.79 15.38
C PHE A 225 6.00 4.30 16.82
#